data_AF-A0A1D1ZM88-F1
#
_entry.id   AF-A0A1D1ZM88-F1
#
_cell.length_a   1.000
_cell.length_b   1.000
_cell.length_c   1.000
_cell.angle_alpha   90.00
_cell.angle_beta   90.00
_cell.angle_gamma   90.00
#
_symmetry.space_group_name_H-M   'P 1'
#
loop_
_entity.id
_entity.type
_entity.pdbx_description
1 polymer ?
#
loop_
_entity_poly.entity_id
_entity_poly.type
_entity_poly.pdbx_seq_one_letter_code
_entity_poly.pdbx_strand_id
1 'polypeptide(L)'
;MLRASLPSTRAGRVGHTGRPGRGPARMSPPSASGAVPNGAPASPESLPTSVAPRKYALATLLVHSGALEEDPLGASSPPIYQTATFRQPGATTGGAYDYTRSGNPTRNAVETQWAALEGAERAFLFTSGMAALATVTHLLSHGDHIVAGDDLYGGTSRLLARVCPAAGLEVTNVDTCDVECVASGGSSL
;
A
#
# COMPACT_ATOMS: atom_id res chain seq x y z
N MET A 1 5.72 35.58 -22.66
CA MET A 1 4.91 36.26 -23.68
C MET A 1 4.63 35.29 -24.82
N LEU A 2 3.42 34.72 -24.90
CA LEU A 2 2.65 34.56 -26.14
C LEU A 2 1.28 34.01 -25.76
N ARG A 3 0.26 34.87 -25.83
CA ARG A 3 -1.16 34.51 -25.72
C ARG A 3 -1.64 34.06 -27.09
N ALA A 4 -2.24 32.87 -27.19
CA ALA A 4 -3.11 32.53 -28.30
C ALA A 4 -4.54 32.88 -27.90
N SER A 5 -5.19 33.70 -28.74
CA SER A 5 -6.54 34.23 -28.60
C SER A 5 -7.36 33.81 -29.83
N LEU A 6 -8.70 33.87 -29.68
CA LEU A 6 -9.79 33.85 -30.67
C LEU A 6 -10.57 32.54 -30.81
N PRO A 7 -11.87 32.57 -31.22
CA PRO A 7 -12.90 33.59 -30.94
C PRO A 7 -14.24 32.99 -30.45
N SER A 8 -15.06 33.87 -29.88
CA SER A 8 -16.46 33.63 -29.49
C SER A 8 -17.38 33.70 -30.72
N THR A 9 -18.26 32.72 -30.89
CA THR A 9 -19.36 32.79 -31.86
C THR A 9 -20.70 32.75 -31.14
N ARG A 10 -21.47 33.83 -31.30
CA ARG A 10 -22.84 34.01 -30.81
C ARG A 10 -23.78 33.97 -32.02
N ALA A 11 -24.72 33.04 -32.04
CA ALA A 11 -25.94 33.04 -32.86
C ALA A 11 -26.81 31.86 -32.35
N GLY A 12 -28.13 31.90 -32.25
CA GLY A 12 -29.13 32.90 -32.59
C GLY A 12 -30.43 32.51 -31.88
N ARG A 13 -31.24 33.52 -31.57
CA ARG A 13 -32.52 33.41 -30.89
C ARG A 13 -33.56 32.98 -31.92
N VAL A 14 -34.22 31.84 -31.73
CA VAL A 14 -35.40 31.44 -32.51
C VAL A 14 -36.61 31.49 -31.58
N GLY A 15 -37.52 32.41 -31.88
CA GLY A 15 -38.80 32.52 -31.20
C GLY A 15 -39.74 31.40 -31.64
N HIS A 16 -40.41 30.77 -30.68
CA HIS A 16 -41.57 29.94 -30.97
C HIS A 16 -42.77 30.46 -30.20
N THR A 17 -43.82 30.74 -30.96
CA THR A 17 -45.13 31.27 -30.58
C THR A 17 -45.87 30.31 -29.66
N GLY A 18 -46.52 30.88 -28.63
CA GLY A 18 -47.13 30.14 -27.53
C GLY A 18 -48.38 29.32 -27.86
N ARG A 19 -48.65 28.35 -26.99
CA ARG A 19 -49.95 27.72 -26.75
C ARG A 19 -50.38 28.01 -25.30
N PRO A 20 -51.65 28.30 -25.01
CA PRO A 20 -52.08 28.72 -23.69
C PRO A 20 -52.23 27.54 -22.70
N GLY A 21 -51.52 27.67 -21.58
CA GLY A 21 -51.96 27.43 -20.20
C GLY A 21 -52.74 26.16 -19.84
N ARG A 22 -52.04 25.21 -19.21
CA ARG A 22 -52.61 24.38 -18.13
C ARG A 22 -51.62 24.44 -16.97
N GLY A 23 -51.85 25.34 -16.01
CA GLY A 23 -50.95 25.57 -14.89
C GLY A 23 -50.87 24.32 -13.99
N PRO A 24 -49.68 23.93 -13.50
CA PRO A 24 -49.58 22.90 -12.48
C PRO A 24 -50.18 23.43 -11.17
N ALA A 25 -51.06 22.63 -10.55
CA ALA A 25 -51.64 22.92 -9.27
C ALA A 25 -50.55 23.18 -8.22
N ARG A 26 -50.67 24.31 -7.51
CA ARG A 26 -49.79 24.67 -6.40
C ARG A 26 -50.08 23.71 -5.24
N MET A 27 -49.27 22.67 -5.08
CA MET A 27 -49.29 21.86 -3.86
C MET A 27 -48.78 22.71 -2.70
N SER A 28 -49.63 22.94 -1.71
CA SER A 28 -49.22 23.46 -0.40
C SER A 28 -48.37 22.41 0.31
N PRO A 29 -47.30 22.80 1.03
CA PRO A 29 -46.56 21.85 1.86
C PRO A 29 -47.46 21.35 3.00
N PRO A 30 -47.30 20.08 3.44
CA PRO A 30 -48.04 19.58 4.60
C PRO A 30 -47.60 20.34 5.87
N SER A 31 -48.57 20.67 6.73
CA SER A 31 -48.29 21.33 8.00
C SER A 31 -47.50 20.41 8.91
N ALA A 32 -46.30 20.84 9.31
CA ALA A 32 -45.53 20.16 10.34
C ALA A 32 -46.18 20.42 11.71
N SER A 33 -46.98 19.46 12.19
CA SER A 33 -47.32 19.36 13.61
C SER A 33 -47.25 17.89 14.02
N GLY A 34 -46.06 17.49 14.42
CA GLY A 34 -45.74 16.21 15.03
C GLY A 34 -44.52 16.43 15.89
N ALA A 35 -44.73 16.66 17.19
CA ALA A 35 -43.65 16.81 18.15
C ALA A 35 -42.84 15.52 18.19
N VAL A 36 -41.56 15.60 17.83
CA VAL A 36 -40.59 14.51 18.03
C VAL A 36 -40.31 14.45 19.54
N PRO A 37 -40.52 13.32 20.23
CA PRO A 37 -40.15 13.22 21.63
C PRO A 37 -38.62 13.35 21.73
N ASN A 38 -38.16 14.37 22.46
CA ASN A 38 -36.76 14.55 22.86
C ASN A 38 -36.38 13.44 23.85
N GLY A 39 -36.01 12.27 23.34
CA GLY A 39 -35.19 11.30 24.05
C GLY A 39 -33.74 11.57 23.70
N ALA A 40 -32.95 12.07 24.65
CA ALA A 40 -31.49 12.15 24.48
C ALA A 40 -30.95 10.76 24.07
N PRO A 41 -30.03 10.66 23.09
CA PRO A 41 -29.38 9.38 22.84
C PRO A 41 -28.64 8.97 24.12
N ALA A 42 -28.90 7.75 24.58
CA ALA A 42 -28.17 7.15 25.68
C ALA A 42 -26.65 7.32 25.43
N SER A 43 -25.93 7.76 26.46
CA SER A 43 -24.48 7.90 26.41
C SER A 43 -23.86 6.61 25.85
N PRO A 44 -22.89 6.68 24.93
CA PRO A 44 -22.26 5.48 24.41
C PRO A 44 -21.64 4.73 25.59
N GLU A 45 -22.17 3.54 25.85
CA GLU A 45 -21.65 2.61 26.83
C GLU A 45 -20.17 2.39 26.50
N SER A 46 -19.30 2.83 27.40
CA SER A 46 -17.86 2.82 27.18
C SER A 46 -17.41 1.39 26.95
N LEU A 47 -16.97 1.09 25.71
CA LEU A 47 -16.41 -0.21 25.36
C LEU A 47 -15.27 -0.57 26.33
N PRO A 48 -15.18 -1.84 26.78
CA PRO A 48 -14.17 -2.25 27.74
C PRO A 48 -12.78 -1.93 27.18
N THR A 49 -12.10 -1.02 27.87
CA THR A 49 -10.72 -0.63 27.60
C THR A 49 -9.82 -1.79 28.01
N SER A 50 -8.94 -2.22 27.09
CA SER A 50 -7.95 -3.28 27.26
C SER A 50 -8.50 -4.71 27.26
N VAL A 51 -8.77 -5.23 26.07
CA VAL A 51 -8.79 -6.68 25.82
C VAL A 51 -7.34 -7.08 25.53
N ALA A 52 -6.80 -8.04 26.28
CA ALA A 52 -5.49 -8.64 25.98
C ALA A 52 -5.42 -9.06 24.50
N PRO A 53 -4.27 -8.91 23.82
CA PRO A 53 -4.18 -9.13 22.38
C PRO A 53 -4.64 -10.55 22.03
N ARG A 54 -5.79 -10.65 21.34
CA ARG A 54 -6.29 -11.93 20.87
C ARG A 54 -5.42 -12.37 19.69
N LYS A 55 -4.85 -13.57 19.78
CA LYS A 55 -4.23 -14.21 18.62
C LYS A 55 -5.33 -14.66 17.67
N TYR A 56 -5.51 -13.91 16.58
CA TYR A 56 -6.48 -14.25 15.54
C TYR A 56 -6.01 -15.43 14.69
N ALA A 57 -6.95 -16.15 14.09
CA ALA A 57 -6.65 -17.19 13.11
C ALA A 57 -6.12 -16.56 11.80
N LEU A 58 -5.38 -17.33 10.99
CA LEU A 58 -4.77 -16.84 9.74
C LEU A 58 -5.80 -16.20 8.80
N ALA A 59 -6.97 -16.83 8.62
CA ALA A 59 -8.04 -16.28 7.77
C ALA A 59 -8.51 -14.90 8.23
N THR A 60 -8.52 -14.65 9.54
CA THR A 60 -8.85 -13.34 10.10
C THR A 60 -7.72 -12.33 9.85
N LEU A 61 -6.46 -12.72 10.05
CA LEU A 61 -5.29 -11.85 9.80
C LEU A 61 -5.14 -11.44 8.32
N LEU A 62 -5.58 -12.30 7.39
CA LEU A 62 -5.60 -12.00 5.95
C LEU A 62 -6.56 -10.88 5.59
N VAL A 63 -7.62 -10.66 6.38
CA VAL A 63 -8.63 -9.62 6.12
C VAL A 63 -8.44 -8.42 7.05
N HIS A 64 -8.14 -8.68 8.32
CA HIS A 64 -7.98 -7.69 9.38
C HIS A 64 -6.51 -7.60 9.75
N SER A 65 -5.76 -6.80 9.00
CA SER A 65 -4.43 -6.39 9.40
C SER A 65 -4.52 -5.09 10.18
N GLY A 66 -3.85 -5.00 11.34
CA GLY A 66 -3.84 -3.80 12.19
C GLY A 66 -3.30 -2.54 11.46
N ALA A 67 -2.69 -2.71 10.28
CA ALA A 67 -2.26 -1.63 9.41
C ALA A 67 -3.42 -0.82 8.79
N LEU A 68 -4.64 -1.38 8.76
CA LEU A 68 -5.81 -0.80 8.11
C LEU A 68 -6.73 -0.05 9.05
N GLU A 69 -6.49 -0.11 10.36
CA GLU A 69 -7.44 0.37 11.36
C GLU A 69 -7.47 1.90 11.47
N GLU A 70 -6.52 2.62 10.87
CA GLU A 70 -6.39 4.08 11.01
C GLU A 70 -6.41 4.83 9.66
N ASP A 71 -7.43 4.59 8.83
CA ASP A 71 -7.71 5.50 7.70
C ASP A 71 -8.35 6.81 8.21
N PRO A 72 -7.82 8.00 7.85
CA PRO A 72 -8.35 9.29 8.33
C PRO A 72 -9.81 9.57 7.96
N LEU A 73 -10.35 8.90 6.95
CA LEU A 73 -11.72 9.06 6.46
C LEU A 73 -12.62 7.85 6.78
N GLY A 74 -12.09 6.85 7.49
CA GLY A 74 -12.82 5.64 7.86
C GLY A 74 -13.12 4.70 6.68
N ALA A 75 -12.28 4.70 5.64
CA ALA A 75 -12.45 3.79 4.51
C ALA A 75 -12.30 2.32 4.96
N SER A 76 -13.26 1.47 4.59
CA SER A 76 -13.23 0.02 4.91
C SER A 76 -12.10 -0.74 4.19
N SER A 77 -11.52 -0.15 3.15
CA SER A 77 -10.39 -0.70 2.42
C SER A 77 -9.38 0.41 2.17
N PRO A 78 -8.08 0.11 2.24
CA PRO A 78 -7.03 1.13 2.08
C PRO A 78 -7.13 1.79 0.69
N PRO A 79 -7.17 3.13 0.61
CA PRO A 79 -7.14 3.82 -0.67
C PRO A 79 -5.85 3.56 -1.45
N ILE A 80 -5.93 3.65 -2.78
CA ILE A 80 -4.76 3.52 -3.65
C ILE A 80 -4.12 4.88 -3.87
N TYR A 81 -2.92 5.09 -3.31
CA TYR A 81 -2.16 6.33 -3.45
C TYR A 81 -1.27 6.32 -4.71
N GLN A 82 -1.85 6.70 -5.84
CA GLN A 82 -1.15 6.87 -7.13
C GLN A 82 -0.55 8.27 -7.29
N THR A 83 0.33 8.67 -6.37
CA THR A 83 1.09 9.92 -6.46
C THR A 83 2.59 9.65 -6.34
N ALA A 84 3.40 10.55 -6.90
CA ALA A 84 4.85 10.50 -6.78
C ALA A 84 5.35 11.21 -5.51
N THR A 85 4.74 12.34 -5.13
CA THR A 85 5.16 13.17 -4.00
C THR A 85 4.02 13.47 -3.04
N PHE A 86 4.38 13.79 -1.81
CA PHE A 86 3.45 14.17 -0.73
C PHE A 86 3.78 15.56 -0.20
N ARG A 87 2.75 16.33 0.15
CA ARG A 87 2.91 17.68 0.70
C ARG A 87 3.65 17.61 2.05
N GLN A 88 4.73 18.37 2.17
CA GLN A 88 5.50 18.46 3.41
C GLN A 88 4.91 19.52 4.37
N PRO A 89 4.93 19.30 5.69
CA PRO A 89 4.50 20.30 6.68
C PRO A 89 5.31 21.59 6.66
N GLY A 90 6.61 21.51 6.34
CA GLY A 90 7.51 22.66 6.28
C GLY A 90 8.80 22.32 5.53
N ALA A 91 9.67 23.32 5.35
CA ALA A 91 10.94 23.14 4.63
C ALA A 91 11.96 22.26 5.39
N THR A 92 11.88 22.24 6.72
CA THR A 92 12.79 21.48 7.61
C THR A 92 12.07 20.37 8.38
N THR A 93 10.76 20.21 8.19
CA THR A 93 9.95 19.21 8.88
C THR A 93 9.39 18.23 7.85
N GLY A 94 9.81 16.97 7.94
CA GLY A 94 9.32 15.89 7.10
C GLY A 94 7.95 15.38 7.53
N GLY A 95 7.08 15.13 6.58
CA GLY A 95 5.88 14.31 6.79
C GLY A 95 6.24 12.83 6.86
N ALA A 96 5.24 11.98 7.14
CA ALA A 96 5.40 10.52 7.13
C ALA A 96 5.84 9.97 5.75
N TYR A 97 5.48 10.67 4.68
CA TYR A 97 5.83 10.34 3.31
C TYR A 97 6.33 11.59 2.60
N ASP A 98 7.35 11.44 1.75
CA ASP A 98 7.91 12.49 0.91
C ASP A 98 7.80 12.14 -0.57
N TYR A 99 8.31 10.95 -0.94
CA TYR A 99 8.40 10.43 -2.28
C TYR A 99 8.05 8.94 -2.30
N THR A 100 7.20 8.55 -3.25
CA THR A 100 6.55 7.22 -3.29
C THR A 100 7.52 6.04 -3.33
N ARG A 101 8.73 6.23 -3.90
CA ARG A 101 9.79 5.22 -3.92
C ARG A 101 10.32 4.94 -2.50
N SER A 102 10.47 5.98 -1.68
CA SER A 102 10.91 5.86 -0.29
C SER A 102 9.80 5.27 0.59
N GLY A 103 8.57 5.75 0.42
CA GLY A 103 7.41 5.30 1.18
C GLY A 103 6.09 5.61 0.48
N ASN A 104 5.12 4.70 0.55
CA ASN A 104 3.78 4.91 0.01
C ASN A 104 2.74 4.28 0.96
N PRO A 105 1.63 4.96 1.32
CA PRO A 105 0.63 4.41 2.24
C PRO A 105 0.07 3.04 1.80
N THR A 106 -0.23 2.89 0.51
CA THR A 106 -0.72 1.63 -0.06
C THR A 106 0.30 0.51 0.10
N ARG A 107 1.58 0.80 -0.18
CA ARG A 107 2.67 -0.20 -0.05
C ARG A 107 2.90 -0.56 1.42
N ASN A 108 2.97 0.45 2.29
CA ASN A 108 3.20 0.26 3.72
C ASN A 108 2.11 -0.59 4.38
N ALA A 109 0.85 -0.47 3.94
CA ALA A 109 -0.24 -1.33 4.41
C ALA A 109 0.04 -2.81 4.12
N VAL A 110 0.47 -3.12 2.89
CA VAL A 110 0.82 -4.50 2.48
C VAL A 110 2.08 -4.98 3.20
N GLU A 111 3.12 -4.15 3.31
CA GLU A 111 4.37 -4.48 4.02
C GLU A 111 4.09 -4.82 5.49
N THR A 112 3.24 -4.04 6.16
CA THR A 112 2.88 -4.26 7.56
C THR A 112 2.07 -5.55 7.73
N GLN A 113 1.10 -5.78 6.84
CA GLN A 113 0.32 -7.02 6.87
C GLN A 113 1.19 -8.24 6.61
N TRP A 114 2.09 -8.18 5.63
CA TRP A 114 2.96 -9.30 5.30
C TRP A 114 3.94 -9.62 6.42
N ALA A 115 4.51 -8.59 7.06
CA ALA A 115 5.35 -8.77 8.24
C ALA A 115 4.60 -9.49 9.37
N ALA A 116 3.35 -9.10 9.65
CA ALA A 116 2.52 -9.74 10.66
C ALA A 116 2.17 -11.20 10.33
N LEU A 117 1.96 -11.53 9.05
CA LEU A 117 1.66 -12.90 8.61
C LEU A 117 2.87 -13.84 8.74
N GLU A 118 4.06 -13.36 8.40
CA GLU A 118 5.32 -14.12 8.49
C GLU A 118 5.92 -14.14 9.91
N GLY A 119 5.35 -13.37 10.85
CA GLY A 119 5.94 -13.16 12.17
C GLY A 119 7.27 -12.40 12.13
N ALA A 120 7.49 -11.61 11.08
CA ALA A 120 8.68 -10.79 10.88
C ALA A 120 8.50 -9.40 11.50
N GLU A 121 9.60 -8.74 11.86
CA GLU A 121 9.56 -7.35 12.32
C GLU A 121 9.15 -6.39 11.19
N ARG A 122 9.63 -6.67 9.96
CA ARG A 122 9.41 -5.84 8.77
C ARG A 122 9.31 -6.70 7.52
N ALA A 123 8.59 -6.20 6.52
CA ALA A 123 8.62 -6.70 5.16
C ALA A 123 8.89 -5.55 4.19
N PHE A 124 9.46 -5.88 3.03
CA PHE A 124 9.78 -4.91 1.97
C PHE A 124 9.23 -5.42 0.65
N LEU A 125 8.42 -4.60 -0.01
CA LEU A 125 7.81 -4.95 -1.28
C LEU A 125 8.69 -4.51 -2.45
N PHE A 126 8.93 -5.44 -3.37
CA PHE A 126 9.73 -5.23 -4.58
C PHE A 126 8.89 -5.45 -5.84
N THR A 127 9.38 -4.94 -6.98
CA THR A 127 8.72 -5.11 -8.29
C THR A 127 8.76 -6.55 -8.80
N SER A 128 9.68 -7.37 -8.30
CA SER A 128 9.78 -8.81 -8.60
C SER A 128 10.63 -9.53 -7.54
N GLY A 129 10.54 -10.86 -7.50
CA GLY A 129 11.42 -11.68 -6.66
C GLY A 129 12.91 -11.51 -7.01
N MET A 130 13.26 -11.30 -8.29
CA MET A 130 14.64 -11.04 -8.69
C MET A 130 15.14 -9.67 -8.22
N ALA A 131 14.27 -8.66 -8.18
CA ALA A 131 14.63 -7.35 -7.62
C ALA A 131 14.85 -7.42 -6.10
N ALA A 132 14.05 -8.23 -5.40
CA ALA A 132 14.26 -8.51 -3.98
C ALA A 132 15.61 -9.21 -3.76
N LEU A 133 15.88 -10.29 -4.49
CA LEU A 133 17.13 -11.05 -4.38
C LEU A 133 18.35 -10.19 -4.72
N ALA A 134 18.32 -9.42 -5.81
CA ALA A 134 19.41 -8.51 -6.17
C ALA A 134 19.64 -7.45 -5.07
N THR A 135 18.57 -6.94 -4.46
CA THR A 135 18.71 -5.99 -3.34
C THR A 135 19.37 -6.64 -2.12
N VAL A 136 19.01 -7.90 -1.80
CA VAL A 136 19.67 -8.66 -0.74
C VAL A 136 21.16 -8.85 -1.03
N THR A 137 21.54 -9.14 -2.27
CA THR A 137 22.97 -9.27 -2.63
C THR A 137 23.75 -7.95 -2.49
N HIS A 138 23.09 -6.79 -2.57
CA HIS A 138 23.72 -5.49 -2.34
C HIS A 138 23.95 -5.17 -0.85
N LEU A 139 23.51 -6.03 0.07
CA LEU A 139 23.88 -5.92 1.49
C LEU A 139 25.31 -6.44 1.74
N LEU A 140 25.85 -7.24 0.82
CA LEU A 140 27.16 -7.84 0.91
C LEU A 140 28.24 -6.90 0.34
N SER A 141 29.44 -7.05 0.87
CA SER A 141 30.64 -6.32 0.45
C SER A 141 31.54 -7.19 -0.43
N HIS A 142 32.44 -6.54 -1.15
CA HIS A 142 33.46 -7.25 -1.94
C HIS A 142 34.26 -8.19 -1.04
N GLY A 143 34.43 -9.44 -1.49
CA GLY A 143 35.11 -10.51 -0.76
C GLY A 143 34.19 -11.32 0.16
N ASP A 144 32.92 -10.93 0.32
CA ASP A 144 31.94 -11.75 1.04
C ASP A 144 31.61 -13.02 0.24
N HIS A 145 31.28 -14.08 0.98
CA HIS A 145 30.99 -15.40 0.44
C HIS A 145 29.52 -15.78 0.63
N ILE A 146 28.88 -16.24 -0.45
CA ILE A 146 27.51 -16.76 -0.46
C ILE A 146 27.54 -18.27 -0.58
N VAL A 147 26.98 -18.97 0.41
CA VAL A 147 26.63 -20.38 0.33
C VAL A 147 25.17 -20.49 -0.10
N ALA A 148 24.91 -21.17 -1.22
CA ALA A 148 23.57 -21.30 -1.81
C ALA A 148 23.26 -22.76 -2.15
N GLY A 149 21.98 -23.12 -2.23
CA GLY A 149 21.57 -24.45 -2.69
C GLY A 149 22.06 -24.76 -4.11
N ASP A 150 22.29 -26.03 -4.41
CA ASP A 150 22.62 -26.50 -5.76
C ASP A 150 21.38 -26.64 -6.67
N ASP A 151 20.21 -26.90 -6.09
CA ASP A 151 18.92 -26.89 -6.78
C ASP A 151 18.12 -25.60 -6.48
N LEU A 152 18.38 -24.55 -7.28
CA LEU A 152 17.71 -23.25 -7.17
C LEU A 152 16.92 -22.90 -8.42
N TYR A 153 15.93 -22.03 -8.25
CA TYR A 153 15.29 -21.34 -9.36
C TYR A 153 16.34 -20.78 -10.34
N GLY A 154 16.18 -21.05 -11.64
CA GLY A 154 17.20 -20.76 -12.64
C GLY A 154 17.60 -19.27 -12.75
N GLY A 155 16.71 -18.34 -12.40
CA GLY A 155 17.04 -16.92 -12.30
C GLY A 155 17.99 -16.61 -11.15
N THR A 156 17.78 -17.24 -9.99
CA THR A 156 18.65 -17.18 -8.81
C THR A 156 20.03 -17.72 -9.14
N SER A 157 20.10 -18.93 -9.70
CA SER A 157 21.37 -19.56 -10.13
C SER A 157 22.15 -18.66 -11.09
N ARG A 158 21.46 -18.03 -12.07
CA ARG A 158 22.10 -17.10 -13.02
C ARG A 158 22.62 -15.83 -12.36
N LEU A 159 21.86 -15.23 -11.43
CA LEU A 159 22.30 -14.06 -10.68
C LEU A 159 23.58 -14.36 -9.92
N LEU A 160 23.57 -15.46 -9.15
CA LEU A 160 24.70 -15.87 -8.31
C LEU A 160 25.93 -16.28 -9.13
N ALA A 161 25.75 -16.98 -10.25
CA ALA A 161 26.88 -17.47 -11.05
C ALA A 161 27.48 -16.42 -12.01
N ARG A 162 26.72 -15.38 -12.39
CA ARG A 162 27.14 -14.45 -13.46
C ARG A 162 27.19 -12.99 -13.07
N VAL A 163 26.39 -12.57 -12.09
CA VAL A 163 26.28 -11.15 -11.69
C VAL A 163 27.05 -10.90 -10.39
N CYS A 164 26.84 -11.73 -9.37
CA CYS A 164 27.51 -11.60 -8.08
C CYS A 164 29.06 -11.65 -8.16
N PRO A 165 29.69 -12.52 -8.98
CA PRO A 165 31.15 -12.58 -9.06
C PRO A 165 31.76 -11.30 -9.65
N ALA A 166 31.03 -10.63 -10.56
CA ALA A 166 31.47 -9.35 -11.10
C ALA A 166 31.41 -8.21 -10.06
N ALA A 167 30.62 -8.38 -9.00
CA ALA A 167 30.61 -7.49 -7.83
C ALA A 167 31.66 -7.88 -6.77
N GLY A 168 32.50 -8.88 -7.05
CA GLY A 168 33.53 -9.37 -6.12
C GLY A 168 33.01 -10.29 -5.03
N LEU A 169 31.83 -10.90 -5.21
CA LEU A 169 31.27 -11.88 -4.29
C LEU A 169 31.70 -13.29 -4.69
N GLU A 170 32.12 -14.08 -3.70
CA GLU A 170 32.37 -15.51 -3.90
C GLU A 170 31.05 -16.29 -3.72
N VAL A 171 30.84 -17.33 -4.51
CA VAL A 171 29.61 -18.15 -4.43
C VAL A 171 29.98 -19.62 -4.48
N THR A 172 29.49 -20.39 -3.52
CA THR A 172 29.54 -21.86 -3.53
C THR A 172 28.13 -22.43 -3.49
N ASN A 173 27.83 -23.33 -4.41
CA ASN A 173 26.60 -24.12 -4.40
C ASN A 173 26.82 -25.42 -3.63
N VAL A 174 25.90 -25.76 -2.72
CA VAL A 174 25.97 -26.94 -1.85
C VAL A 174 24.63 -27.67 -1.81
N ASP A 175 24.66 -28.98 -1.52
CA ASP A 175 23.45 -29.72 -1.18
C ASP A 175 22.95 -29.27 0.19
N THR A 176 21.88 -28.49 0.22
CA THR A 176 21.28 -27.98 1.47
C THR A 176 20.52 -29.04 2.27
N CYS A 177 20.40 -30.26 1.75
CA CYS A 177 19.84 -31.40 2.49
C CYS A 177 20.89 -32.07 3.40
N ASP A 178 22.18 -31.82 3.16
CA ASP A 178 23.28 -32.27 4.00
C ASP A 178 23.80 -31.13 4.88
N VAL A 179 23.51 -31.22 6.18
CA VAL A 179 23.90 -30.20 7.17
C VAL A 179 25.42 -30.05 7.28
N GLU A 180 26.19 -31.14 7.11
CA GLU A 180 27.65 -31.08 7.18
C GLU A 180 28.23 -30.38 5.96
N CYS A 181 27.65 -30.61 4.78
CA CYS A 181 28.02 -29.92 3.53
C CYS A 181 27.78 -28.40 3.63
N VAL A 182 26.66 -27.99 4.23
CA VAL A 182 26.37 -26.57 4.49
C VAL A 182 27.33 -25.99 5.52
N ALA A 183 27.61 -26.70 6.61
CA ALA A 183 28.49 -26.23 7.69
C ALA A 183 29.94 -26.05 7.22
N SER A 184 30.43 -26.88 6.30
CA SER A 184 31.77 -26.75 5.72
C SER A 184 31.86 -25.71 4.59
N GLY A 185 30.76 -25.07 4.22
CA GLY A 185 30.70 -24.12 3.11
C GLY A 185 31.00 -24.75 1.74
N GLY A 186 30.76 -26.06 1.60
CA GLY A 186 31.06 -26.82 0.38
C GLY A 186 32.54 -27.19 0.21
N SER A 187 33.37 -26.98 1.23
CA SER A 187 34.74 -27.49 1.23
C SER A 187 34.74 -28.93 1.76
N SER A 188 34.97 -29.92 0.88
CA SER A 188 35.29 -31.28 1.35
C SER A 188 36.59 -31.21 2.15
N LEU A 189 36.55 -31.75 3.38
CA LEU A 189 37.74 -32.07 4.17
C LEU A 189 38.62 -33.11 3.46
#